data_AF-A0A8S1YMP7-F1
#
_entry.id   AF-A0A8S1YMP7-F1
#
_cell.length_a   1.000
_cell.length_b   1.000
_cell.length_c   1.000
_cell.angle_alpha   90.00
_cell.angle_beta   90.00
_cell.angle_gamma   90.00
#
_symmetry.space_group_name_H-M   'P 1'
#
loop_
_entity.id
_entity.type
_entity.pdbx_description
1 polymer ?
#
loop_
_entity_poly.entity_id
_entity_poly.type
_entity_poly.pdbx_seq_one_letter_code
_entity_poly.pdbx_strand_id
1 'polypeptide(L)'
;MYHKKDQVGELYQILSLSKEVDEVVLSILIYILKKERIQDCLEFLSQEQYQFLVEMKRSKVENLSLLDKEQTLNGEKNIKRIKDVLKKIRDHEFNKQNYSTDDYEEIKKDLIIKISWDNKIIEFLQFLVHLTALDDIYIQCGSNSLHLLVLMKVDLKESCFENIRIRNTSILGANLVRCDLSGSVLDNVIISGVNLNQAKLFNCKWKNLGINEGIQLNGHSGRVNLVCYSPDGKSLASCSDDHSIILWDAKTGKIKTIIRGKGMVKSVFFSPQNTTLAFSYGIFVYVWSLKTGKQLSRLNGELSV
;
A
#
# COMPACT_ATOMS: atom_id res chain seq x y z
N MET A 1 -17.53 -14.20 -1.87
CA MET A 1 -16.63 -14.11 -3.04
C MET A 1 -17.25 -13.32 -4.20
N TYR A 2 -18.53 -13.50 -4.56
CA TYR A 2 -19.18 -12.74 -5.64
C TYR A 2 -19.17 -11.21 -5.43
N HIS A 3 -19.51 -10.71 -4.23
CA HIS A 3 -19.52 -9.26 -3.94
C HIS A 3 -18.19 -8.52 -4.13
N LYS A 4 -17.03 -9.18 -3.94
CA LYS A 4 -15.71 -8.52 -4.06
C LYS A 4 -15.21 -8.44 -5.51
N LYS A 5 -15.64 -9.35 -6.39
CA LYS A 5 -15.28 -9.33 -7.81
C LYS A 5 -15.99 -8.20 -8.56
N ASP A 6 -17.26 -7.96 -8.20
CA ASP A 6 -18.06 -6.86 -8.76
C ASP A 6 -17.48 -5.49 -8.40
N GLN A 7 -16.96 -5.34 -7.17
CA GLN A 7 -16.31 -4.10 -6.71
C GLN A 7 -15.07 -3.71 -7.52
N VAL A 8 -14.29 -4.68 -8.03
CA VAL A 8 -13.12 -4.37 -8.86
C VAL A 8 -13.56 -3.83 -10.22
N GLY A 9 -14.52 -4.52 -10.84
CA GLY A 9 -15.08 -4.11 -12.12
C GLY A 9 -15.65 -2.70 -12.04
N GLU A 10 -16.39 -2.42 -10.96
CA GLU A 10 -16.98 -1.11 -10.70
C GLU A 10 -15.94 0.00 -10.55
N LEU A 11 -14.92 -0.17 -9.69
CA LEU A 11 -13.90 0.87 -9.51
C LEU A 11 -13.11 1.14 -10.80
N TYR A 12 -12.69 0.09 -11.51
CA TYR A 12 -11.99 0.28 -12.78
C TYR A 12 -12.88 0.97 -13.81
N GLN A 13 -14.18 0.64 -13.89
CA GLN A 13 -15.13 1.32 -14.77
C GLN A 13 -15.26 2.81 -14.39
N ILE A 14 -15.35 3.15 -13.11
CA ILE A 14 -15.39 4.54 -12.65
C ILE A 14 -14.13 5.28 -13.08
N LEU A 15 -12.94 4.73 -12.80
CA LEU A 15 -11.66 5.35 -13.17
C LEU A 15 -11.49 5.44 -14.69
N SER A 16 -12.00 4.49 -15.46
CA SER A 16 -11.88 4.50 -16.92
C SER A 16 -12.57 5.70 -17.59
N LEU A 17 -13.52 6.35 -16.90
CA LEU A 17 -14.15 7.58 -17.37
C LEU A 17 -13.18 8.79 -17.34
N SER A 18 -12.07 8.70 -16.61
CA SER A 18 -11.04 9.74 -16.59
C SER A 18 -10.04 9.64 -17.74
N LYS A 19 -10.09 8.59 -18.57
CA LYS A 19 -9.09 8.37 -19.65
C LYS A 19 -9.07 9.48 -20.70
N GLU A 20 -10.20 10.15 -20.90
CA GLU A 20 -10.31 11.26 -21.83
C GLU A 20 -10.25 12.62 -21.11
N VAL A 21 -9.72 12.65 -19.89
CA VAL A 21 -9.44 13.88 -19.17
C VAL A 21 -8.03 14.37 -19.52
N ASP A 22 -7.92 15.64 -19.84
CA ASP A 22 -6.67 16.34 -20.10
C ASP A 22 -5.94 16.65 -18.79
N GLU A 23 -4.66 16.30 -18.73
CA GLU A 23 -3.79 16.50 -17.56
C GLU A 23 -3.59 17.98 -17.21
N VAL A 24 -3.61 18.85 -18.23
CA VAL A 24 -3.49 20.30 -18.07
C VAL A 24 -4.69 20.83 -17.28
N VAL A 25 -5.88 20.28 -17.54
CA VAL A 25 -7.11 20.66 -16.81
C VAL A 25 -7.03 20.23 -15.34
N LEU A 26 -6.51 19.03 -15.04
CA LEU A 26 -6.31 18.57 -13.66
C LEU A 26 -5.37 19.51 -12.89
N SER A 27 -4.26 19.91 -13.53
CA SER A 27 -3.26 20.81 -12.94
C SER A 27 -3.83 22.21 -12.69
N ILE A 28 -4.57 22.77 -13.64
CA ILE A 28 -5.24 24.08 -13.51
C ILE A 28 -6.29 24.03 -12.40
N LEU A 29 -7.04 22.93 -12.29
CA LEU A 29 -8.06 22.76 -11.26
C LEU A 29 -7.43 22.77 -9.87
N ILE A 30 -6.37 21.99 -9.63
CA ILE A 30 -5.64 22.02 -8.35
C ILE A 30 -5.13 23.43 -8.03
N TYR A 31 -4.58 24.13 -9.02
CA TYR A 31 -4.12 25.51 -8.85
C TYR A 31 -5.25 26.45 -8.41
N ILE A 32 -6.42 26.38 -9.04
CA ILE A 32 -7.57 27.22 -8.70
C ILE A 32 -8.09 26.89 -7.30
N LEU A 33 -8.31 25.61 -7.00
CA LEU A 33 -8.82 25.18 -5.71
C LEU A 33 -7.88 25.62 -4.56
N LYS A 34 -6.56 25.49 -4.74
CA LYS A 34 -5.56 25.96 -3.77
C LYS A 34 -5.57 27.48 -3.62
N LYS A 35 -5.62 28.23 -4.72
CA LYS A 35 -5.59 29.70 -4.71
C LYS A 35 -6.83 30.29 -4.04
N GLU A 36 -8.01 29.78 -4.39
CA GLU A 36 -9.30 30.26 -3.89
C GLU A 36 -9.71 29.59 -2.56
N ARG A 37 -8.87 28.70 -2.01
CA ARG A 37 -9.10 27.95 -0.75
C ARG A 37 -10.43 27.19 -0.75
N ILE A 38 -10.77 26.59 -1.89
CA ILE A 38 -11.98 25.79 -2.05
C ILE A 38 -11.82 24.47 -1.29
N GLN A 39 -12.81 24.14 -0.47
CA GLN A 39 -12.84 22.92 0.35
C GLN A 39 -13.89 21.90 -0.10
N ASP A 40 -14.81 22.29 -1.00
CA ASP A 40 -15.76 21.38 -1.67
C ASP A 40 -15.55 21.47 -3.18
N CYS A 41 -14.84 20.49 -3.73
CA CYS A 41 -14.53 20.44 -5.15
C CYS A 41 -15.77 20.17 -6.00
N LEU A 42 -16.74 19.38 -5.51
CA LEU A 42 -17.93 19.04 -6.28
C LEU A 42 -18.90 20.22 -6.38
N GLU A 43 -19.05 20.99 -5.31
CA GLU A 43 -19.82 22.22 -5.31
C GLU A 43 -19.19 23.21 -6.29
N PHE A 44 -17.88 23.41 -6.23
CA PHE A 44 -17.14 24.28 -7.15
C PHE A 44 -17.37 23.90 -8.61
N LEU A 45 -17.22 22.61 -8.97
CA LEU A 45 -17.45 22.11 -10.33
C LEU A 45 -18.93 22.16 -10.76
N SER A 46 -19.85 22.43 -9.83
CA SER A 46 -21.28 22.55 -10.10
C SER A 46 -21.73 23.96 -10.46
N GLN A 47 -20.89 24.98 -10.26
CA GLN A 47 -21.23 26.35 -10.62
C GLN A 47 -20.69 26.71 -12.01
N GLU A 48 -21.54 27.22 -12.89
CA GLU A 48 -21.18 27.58 -14.28
C GLU A 48 -20.03 28.59 -14.35
N GLN A 49 -20.01 29.57 -13.45
CA GLN A 49 -18.98 30.61 -13.39
C GLN A 49 -17.54 30.05 -13.26
N TYR A 50 -17.38 28.90 -12.60
CA TYR A 50 -16.07 28.31 -12.36
C TYR A 50 -15.61 27.40 -13.50
N GLN A 51 -16.54 26.88 -14.31
CA GLN A 51 -16.20 26.16 -15.54
C GLN A 51 -15.50 27.11 -16.52
N PHE A 52 -16.07 28.30 -16.71
CA PHE A 52 -15.46 29.36 -17.51
C PHE A 52 -14.08 29.79 -17.01
N LEU A 53 -13.87 29.87 -15.69
CA LEU A 53 -12.58 30.25 -15.12
C LEU A 53 -11.48 29.22 -15.37
N VAL A 54 -11.80 27.92 -15.33
CA VAL A 54 -10.83 26.86 -15.67
C VAL A 54 -10.44 26.96 -17.15
N GLU A 55 -11.41 27.15 -18.03
CA GLU A 55 -11.19 27.29 -19.47
C GLU A 55 -10.39 28.54 -19.84
N MET A 56 -10.73 29.67 -19.23
CA MET A 56 -10.01 30.94 -19.44
C MET A 56 -8.55 30.84 -18.97
N LYS A 57 -8.25 30.07 -17.92
CA LYS A 57 -6.86 29.84 -17.51
C LYS A 57 -6.14 28.87 -18.43
N ARG A 58 -6.85 27.85 -18.95
CA ARG A 58 -6.28 26.91 -19.91
C ARG A 58 -5.80 27.59 -21.17
N SER A 59 -6.62 28.45 -21.78
CA SER A 59 -6.24 29.18 -23.00
C SER A 59 -5.02 30.08 -22.81
N LYS A 60 -4.86 30.67 -21.60
CA LYS A 60 -3.67 31.46 -21.24
C LYS A 60 -2.42 30.62 -21.07
N VAL A 61 -2.52 29.40 -20.53
CA VAL A 61 -1.38 28.48 -20.37
C VAL A 61 -0.91 27.99 -21.74
N GLU A 62 -1.83 27.73 -22.66
CA GLU A 62 -1.52 27.19 -23.99
C GLU A 62 -1.13 28.29 -25.02
N ASN A 63 -1.08 29.58 -24.64
CA ASN A 63 -0.77 30.72 -25.53
C ASN A 63 -1.67 30.77 -26.80
N LEU A 64 -2.93 30.36 -26.65
CA LEU A 64 -3.89 30.28 -27.76
C LEU A 64 -4.64 31.60 -27.93
N SER A 65 -4.86 32.02 -29.18
CA SER A 65 -5.69 33.19 -29.52
C SER A 65 -7.12 33.00 -29.02
N LEU A 66 -7.81 34.11 -28.70
CA LEU A 66 -9.16 34.15 -28.14
C LEU A 66 -10.17 33.22 -28.87
N LEU A 67 -10.54 32.14 -28.18
CA LEU A 67 -11.70 31.25 -28.36
C LEU A 67 -11.92 30.60 -29.75
N ASP A 68 -11.26 29.47 -29.97
CA ASP A 68 -11.83 28.41 -30.80
C ASP A 68 -12.97 27.70 -30.03
N LYS A 69 -14.21 27.75 -30.55
CA LYS A 69 -15.39 27.14 -29.93
C LYS A 69 -15.23 25.64 -29.62
N GLU A 70 -14.41 24.93 -30.41
CA GLU A 70 -14.12 23.51 -30.20
C GLU A 70 -13.28 23.25 -28.93
N GLN A 71 -12.39 24.18 -28.56
CA GLN A 71 -11.55 24.05 -27.38
C GLN A 71 -12.34 24.33 -26.10
N THR A 72 -13.24 25.32 -26.13
CA THR A 72 -14.21 25.59 -25.05
C THR A 72 -15.10 24.36 -24.81
N LEU A 73 -15.65 23.77 -25.87
CA LEU A 73 -16.45 22.54 -25.78
C LEU A 73 -15.66 21.34 -25.21
N ASN A 74 -14.35 21.27 -25.48
CA ASN A 74 -13.49 20.25 -24.91
C ASN A 74 -13.24 20.48 -23.41
N GLY A 75 -13.08 21.73 -22.97
CA GLY A 75 -12.99 22.13 -21.56
C GLY A 75 -14.21 21.71 -20.74
N GLU A 76 -15.42 22.04 -21.22
CA GLU A 76 -16.68 21.68 -20.56
C GLU A 76 -16.83 20.16 -20.40
N LYS A 77 -16.47 19.40 -21.44
CA LYS A 77 -16.48 17.93 -21.41
C LYS A 77 -15.51 17.38 -20.37
N ASN A 78 -14.31 17.96 -20.25
CA ASN A 78 -13.31 17.59 -19.25
C ASN A 78 -13.84 17.80 -17.82
N ILE A 79 -14.37 19.00 -17.53
CA ILE A 79 -14.92 19.33 -16.21
C ILE A 79 -16.10 18.42 -15.86
N LYS A 80 -16.98 18.16 -16.81
CA LYS A 80 -18.10 17.23 -16.62
C LYS A 80 -17.62 15.82 -16.29
N ARG A 81 -16.62 15.30 -17.00
CA ARG A 81 -16.02 13.98 -16.73
C ARG A 81 -15.39 13.91 -15.34
N ILE A 82 -14.58 14.90 -14.97
CA ILE A 82 -13.97 14.98 -13.64
C ILE A 82 -15.06 14.95 -12.56
N LYS A 83 -16.09 15.79 -12.71
CA LYS A 83 -17.22 15.86 -11.78
C LYS A 83 -17.95 14.53 -11.68
N ASP A 84 -18.21 13.86 -12.80
CA ASP A 84 -18.92 12.56 -12.82
C ASP A 84 -18.09 11.46 -12.14
N VAL A 85 -16.77 11.43 -12.37
CA VAL A 85 -15.86 10.50 -11.68
C VAL A 85 -15.83 10.79 -10.18
N LEU A 86 -15.65 12.05 -9.78
CA LEU A 86 -15.60 12.47 -8.39
C LEU A 86 -16.91 12.16 -7.64
N LYS A 87 -18.07 12.35 -8.28
CA LYS A 87 -19.38 11.96 -7.73
C LYS A 87 -19.47 10.46 -7.49
N LYS A 88 -19.05 9.64 -8.45
CA LYS A 88 -19.08 8.18 -8.32
C LYS A 88 -18.10 7.69 -7.25
N ILE A 89 -16.89 8.25 -7.21
CA ILE A 89 -15.88 7.90 -6.19
C ILE A 89 -16.34 8.27 -4.79
N ARG A 90 -16.99 9.43 -4.61
CA ARG A 90 -17.45 9.92 -3.30
C ARG A 90 -18.21 8.85 -2.52
N ASP A 91 -19.12 8.17 -3.21
CA ASP A 91 -20.05 7.20 -2.61
C ASP A 91 -19.53 5.75 -2.67
N HIS A 92 -18.41 5.51 -3.37
CA HIS A 92 -17.80 4.19 -3.56
C HIS A 92 -16.91 3.78 -2.36
N GLU A 93 -16.74 2.47 -2.15
CA GLU A 93 -15.92 1.92 -1.05
C GLU A 93 -14.46 2.37 -1.10
N PHE A 94 -13.95 2.68 -2.30
CA PHE A 94 -12.62 3.27 -2.50
C PHE A 94 -12.41 4.59 -1.75
N ASN A 95 -13.48 5.30 -1.39
CA ASN A 95 -13.43 6.50 -0.57
C ASN A 95 -13.87 6.29 0.89
N LYS A 96 -14.17 5.06 1.29
CA LYS A 96 -14.68 4.73 2.64
C LYS A 96 -13.77 3.77 3.39
N GLN A 97 -13.14 2.84 2.68
CA GLN A 97 -12.36 1.74 3.25
C GLN A 97 -10.86 1.94 3.07
N ASN A 98 -10.08 1.25 3.89
CA ASN A 98 -8.63 1.17 3.74
C ASN A 98 -8.27 0.04 2.76
N TYR A 99 -7.90 0.38 1.52
CA TYR A 99 -7.56 -0.63 0.52
C TYR A 99 -6.21 -1.29 0.77
N SER A 100 -5.39 -0.76 1.68
CA SER A 100 -4.10 -1.35 1.99
C SER A 100 -4.17 -2.65 2.81
N THR A 101 -5.30 -2.97 3.43
CA THR A 101 -5.46 -4.18 4.24
C THR A 101 -5.48 -5.46 3.40
N ASP A 102 -5.28 -6.60 4.05
CA ASP A 102 -5.30 -7.93 3.44
C ASP A 102 -6.68 -8.27 2.82
N ASP A 103 -7.76 -7.67 3.34
CA ASP A 103 -9.12 -7.87 2.84
C ASP A 103 -9.30 -7.48 1.38
N TYR A 104 -8.45 -6.58 0.86
CA TYR A 104 -8.51 -6.06 -0.51
C TYR A 104 -7.36 -6.57 -1.41
N GLU A 105 -6.59 -7.57 -0.98
CA GLU A 105 -5.43 -8.06 -1.76
C GLU A 105 -5.77 -8.53 -3.18
N GLU A 106 -6.84 -9.30 -3.35
CA GLU A 106 -7.26 -9.75 -4.69
C GLU A 106 -7.71 -8.58 -5.56
N ILE A 107 -8.45 -7.63 -4.97
CA ILE A 107 -8.95 -6.41 -5.61
C ILE A 107 -7.78 -5.55 -6.10
N LYS A 108 -6.79 -5.30 -5.22
CA LYS A 108 -5.58 -4.53 -5.54
C LYS A 108 -4.80 -5.15 -6.69
N LYS A 109 -4.58 -6.47 -6.67
CA LYS A 109 -3.82 -7.16 -7.72
C LYS A 109 -4.47 -7.00 -9.10
N ASP A 110 -5.79 -7.15 -9.18
CA ASP A 110 -6.51 -7.01 -10.44
C ASP A 110 -6.53 -5.54 -10.93
N LEU A 111 -6.72 -4.56 -10.03
CA LEU A 111 -6.61 -3.14 -10.37
C LEU A 111 -5.22 -2.78 -10.91
N ILE A 112 -4.17 -3.24 -10.25
CA ILE A 112 -2.77 -3.02 -10.67
C ILE A 112 -2.59 -3.53 -12.10
N ILE A 113 -3.03 -4.76 -12.41
CA ILE A 113 -2.90 -5.33 -13.76
C ILE A 113 -3.61 -4.46 -14.81
N LYS A 114 -4.80 -3.94 -14.48
CA LYS A 114 -5.61 -3.12 -15.41
C LYS A 114 -5.11 -1.69 -15.57
N ILE A 115 -4.49 -1.11 -14.55
CA ILE A 115 -4.17 0.33 -14.49
C ILE A 115 -2.69 0.62 -14.77
N SER A 116 -1.76 -0.31 -14.48
CA SER A 116 -0.30 -0.02 -14.49
C SER A 116 0.25 0.52 -15.81
N TRP A 117 -0.46 0.31 -16.92
CA TRP A 117 -0.07 0.75 -18.26
C TRP A 117 -0.92 1.90 -18.80
N ASP A 118 -1.83 2.45 -17.99
CA ASP A 118 -2.75 3.51 -18.37
C ASP A 118 -2.35 4.83 -17.68
N ASN A 119 -1.53 5.62 -18.37
CA ASN A 119 -1.02 6.89 -17.86
C ASN A 119 -2.14 7.87 -17.51
N LYS A 120 -3.27 7.85 -18.22
CA LYS A 120 -4.40 8.75 -17.95
C LYS A 120 -5.12 8.43 -16.64
N ILE A 121 -5.26 7.15 -16.31
CA ILE A 121 -5.75 6.77 -14.98
C ILE A 121 -4.70 7.10 -13.91
N ILE A 122 -3.41 6.88 -14.18
CA ILE A 122 -2.32 7.20 -13.23
C ILE A 122 -2.29 8.70 -12.89
N GLU A 123 -2.38 9.57 -13.90
CA GLU A 123 -2.49 11.03 -13.74
C GLU A 123 -3.72 11.41 -12.89
N PHE A 124 -4.86 10.74 -13.13
CA PHE A 124 -6.06 10.99 -12.34
C PHE A 124 -5.93 10.51 -10.88
N LEU A 125 -5.26 9.37 -10.64
CA LEU A 125 -4.95 8.91 -9.28
C LEU A 125 -4.03 9.91 -8.56
N GLN A 126 -3.03 10.48 -9.25
CA GLN A 126 -2.19 11.56 -8.70
C GLN A 126 -3.01 12.81 -8.39
N PHE A 127 -3.96 13.18 -9.25
CA PHE A 127 -4.91 14.27 -8.98
C PHE A 127 -5.72 14.01 -7.69
N LEU A 128 -6.20 12.79 -7.46
CA LEU A 128 -6.90 12.44 -6.20
C LEU A 128 -5.98 12.56 -4.98
N VAL A 129 -4.68 12.28 -5.09
CA VAL A 129 -3.71 12.52 -4.02
C VAL A 129 -3.60 14.01 -3.70
N HIS A 130 -3.47 14.87 -4.71
CA HIS A 130 -3.42 16.33 -4.50
C HIS A 130 -4.73 16.88 -3.93
N LEU A 131 -5.87 16.33 -4.33
CA LEU A 131 -7.18 16.77 -3.85
C LEU A 131 -7.34 16.60 -2.33
N THR A 132 -6.61 15.66 -1.72
CA THR A 132 -6.60 15.49 -0.25
C THR A 132 -6.11 16.72 0.50
N ALA A 133 -5.30 17.59 -0.12
CA ALA A 133 -4.84 18.83 0.49
C ALA A 133 -5.95 19.88 0.62
N LEU A 134 -7.06 19.69 -0.11
CA LEU A 134 -8.09 20.71 -0.34
C LEU A 134 -9.44 20.29 0.21
N ASP A 135 -9.86 19.05 -0.08
CA ASP A 135 -11.21 18.55 0.18
C ASP A 135 -11.17 17.32 1.09
N ASP A 136 -11.85 17.43 2.23
CA ASP A 136 -11.87 16.41 3.29
C ASP A 136 -12.58 15.13 2.86
N ILE A 137 -13.56 15.25 1.95
CA ILE A 137 -14.37 14.14 1.45
C ILE A 137 -13.48 13.12 0.73
N TYR A 138 -12.44 13.59 0.03
CA TYR A 138 -11.59 12.77 -0.83
C TYR A 138 -10.29 12.30 -0.18
N ILE A 139 -10.10 12.54 1.11
CA ILE A 139 -8.90 12.12 1.84
C ILE A 139 -8.68 10.61 1.72
N GLN A 140 -9.73 9.79 1.89
CA GLN A 140 -9.56 8.33 1.89
C GLN A 140 -9.28 7.79 0.49
N CYS A 141 -9.98 8.24 -0.56
CA CYS A 141 -9.69 7.80 -1.92
C CYS A 141 -8.32 8.28 -2.40
N GLY A 142 -7.88 9.49 -2.03
CA GLY A 142 -6.52 9.95 -2.31
C GLY A 142 -5.47 9.12 -1.58
N SER A 143 -5.74 8.72 -0.34
CA SER A 143 -4.86 7.81 0.44
C SER A 143 -4.75 6.42 -0.21
N ASN A 144 -5.86 5.89 -0.71
CA ASN A 144 -5.87 4.63 -1.45
C ASN A 144 -5.22 4.78 -2.83
N SER A 145 -5.37 5.95 -3.47
CA SER A 145 -4.72 6.26 -4.75
C SER A 145 -3.21 6.27 -4.60
N LEU A 146 -2.67 6.93 -3.56
CA LEU A 146 -1.24 6.90 -3.27
C LEU A 146 -0.73 5.48 -3.02
N HIS A 147 -1.48 4.66 -2.27
CA HIS A 147 -1.14 3.25 -2.06
C HIS A 147 -1.04 2.47 -3.38
N LEU A 148 -2.02 2.62 -4.27
CA LEU A 148 -2.00 1.97 -5.58
C LEU A 148 -0.83 2.45 -6.44
N LEU A 149 -0.57 3.76 -6.49
CA LEU A 149 0.57 4.34 -7.22
C LEU A 149 1.90 3.74 -6.73
N VAL A 150 2.06 3.58 -5.41
CA VAL A 150 3.24 2.95 -4.81
C VAL A 150 3.35 1.47 -5.21
N LEU A 151 2.26 0.71 -5.15
CA LEU A 151 2.26 -0.72 -5.56
C LEU A 151 2.55 -0.90 -7.05
N MET A 152 2.07 0.01 -7.90
CA MET A 152 2.36 0.04 -9.34
C MET A 152 3.78 0.54 -9.66
N LYS A 153 4.55 0.96 -8.65
CA LYS A 153 5.90 1.53 -8.79
C LYS A 153 5.96 2.75 -9.72
N VAL A 154 4.91 3.57 -9.69
CA VAL A 154 4.88 4.84 -10.43
C VAL A 154 6.02 5.73 -9.91
N ASP A 155 6.72 6.42 -10.82
CA ASP A 155 7.77 7.35 -10.42
C ASP A 155 7.13 8.61 -9.83
N LEU A 156 7.22 8.75 -8.50
CA LEU A 156 6.67 9.90 -7.78
C LEU A 156 7.74 10.95 -7.43
N LYS A 157 8.98 10.74 -7.86
CA LYS A 157 10.09 11.65 -7.54
C LYS A 157 9.77 13.08 -7.93
N GLU A 158 10.29 14.02 -7.13
CA GLU A 158 10.17 15.46 -7.38
C GLU A 158 8.72 16.00 -7.38
N SER A 159 7.72 15.16 -7.06
CA SER A 159 6.32 15.58 -6.97
C SER A 159 6.09 16.57 -5.83
N CYS A 160 5.22 17.56 -6.08
CA CYS A 160 4.85 18.59 -5.11
C CYS A 160 3.60 18.19 -4.30
N PHE A 161 3.80 17.39 -3.26
CA PHE A 161 2.75 16.91 -2.35
C PHE A 161 2.62 17.78 -1.09
N GLU A 162 2.64 19.11 -1.24
CA GLU A 162 2.47 20.02 -0.11
C GLU A 162 1.05 19.94 0.47
N ASN A 163 0.96 19.95 1.80
CA ASN A 163 -0.29 19.96 2.57
C ASN A 163 -1.25 18.79 2.30
N ILE A 164 -0.80 17.72 1.63
CA ILE A 164 -1.64 16.54 1.41
C ILE A 164 -1.99 15.89 2.74
N ARG A 165 -3.16 15.26 2.78
CA ARG A 165 -3.67 14.57 3.97
C ARG A 165 -3.88 13.12 3.62
N ILE A 166 -2.99 12.27 4.14
CA ILE A 166 -3.01 10.84 3.89
C ILE A 166 -3.36 10.12 5.19
N ARG A 167 -4.35 9.24 5.14
CA ARG A 167 -4.79 8.49 6.31
C ARG A 167 -5.11 7.03 6.02
N ASN A 168 -5.06 6.21 7.06
CA ASN A 168 -5.57 4.84 7.05
C ASN A 168 -5.13 4.08 5.80
N THR A 169 -3.81 4.03 5.56
CA THR A 169 -3.26 3.41 4.35
C THR A 169 -1.81 2.96 4.59
N SER A 170 -1.22 2.35 3.58
CA SER A 170 0.16 1.87 3.61
C SER A 170 0.92 2.42 2.42
N ILE A 171 2.14 2.88 2.62
CA ILE A 171 3.01 3.34 1.53
C ILE A 171 4.36 2.60 1.56
N LEU A 172 4.31 1.31 1.89
CA LEU A 172 5.49 0.43 1.98
C LEU A 172 6.31 0.47 0.69
N GLY A 173 7.61 0.77 0.81
CA GLY A 173 8.52 0.85 -0.32
C GLY A 173 8.35 2.08 -1.22
N ALA A 174 7.55 3.08 -0.82
CA ALA A 174 7.33 4.27 -1.62
C ALA A 174 8.64 5.02 -1.93
N ASN A 175 8.81 5.43 -3.18
CA ASN A 175 9.96 6.20 -3.62
C ASN A 175 9.56 7.67 -3.77
N LEU A 176 9.86 8.48 -2.76
CA LEU A 176 9.46 9.88 -2.63
C LEU A 176 10.69 10.82 -2.62
N VAL A 177 11.72 10.45 -3.39
CA VAL A 177 12.96 11.24 -3.50
C VAL A 177 12.64 12.63 -4.03
N ARG A 178 13.17 13.64 -3.35
CA ARG A 178 12.97 15.07 -3.68
C ARG A 178 11.52 15.55 -3.70
N CYS A 179 10.56 14.76 -3.22
CA CYS A 179 9.19 15.22 -3.08
C CYS A 179 9.09 16.36 -2.06
N ASP A 180 8.20 17.31 -2.30
CA ASP A 180 7.82 18.29 -1.29
C ASP A 180 6.60 17.78 -0.54
N LEU A 181 6.74 17.42 0.74
CA LEU A 181 5.64 17.00 1.61
C LEU A 181 5.34 18.06 2.68
N SER A 182 5.84 19.29 2.50
CA SER A 182 5.75 20.32 3.53
C SER A 182 4.29 20.60 3.92
N GLY A 183 4.02 20.67 5.22
CA GLY A 183 2.68 20.88 5.79
C GLY A 183 1.75 19.66 5.75
N SER A 184 2.18 18.54 5.16
CA SER A 184 1.34 17.35 4.99
C SER A 184 1.06 16.64 6.32
N VAL A 185 -0.10 15.98 6.38
CA VAL A 185 -0.54 15.19 7.53
C VAL A 185 -0.60 13.72 7.12
N LEU A 186 0.16 12.88 7.83
CA LEU A 186 0.11 11.44 7.70
C LEU A 186 -0.43 10.85 9.00
N ASP A 187 -1.65 10.30 8.96
CA ASP A 187 -2.38 9.79 10.12
C ASP A 187 -2.76 8.32 9.96
N ASN A 188 -2.29 7.45 10.86
CA ASN A 188 -2.51 6.01 10.75
C ASN A 188 -2.00 5.45 9.40
N VAL A 189 -0.79 5.89 9.03
CA VAL A 189 -0.10 5.45 7.81
C VAL A 189 0.99 4.47 8.17
N ILE A 190 0.97 3.30 7.52
CA ILE A 190 2.04 2.31 7.66
C ILE A 190 3.18 2.68 6.70
N ILE A 191 4.37 2.90 7.25
CA ILE A 191 5.59 3.23 6.52
C ILE A 191 6.69 2.22 6.85
N SER A 192 7.32 1.67 5.82
CA SER A 192 8.55 0.86 5.91
C SER A 192 9.22 0.82 4.54
N GLY A 193 10.54 0.92 4.51
CA GLY A 193 11.31 0.96 3.25
C GLY A 193 11.02 2.18 2.35
N VAL A 194 10.46 3.26 2.90
CA VAL A 194 10.16 4.49 2.14
C VAL A 194 11.44 5.26 1.88
N ASN A 195 11.74 5.56 0.62
CA ASN A 195 12.87 6.40 0.25
C ASN A 195 12.46 7.88 0.26
N LEU A 196 12.98 8.63 1.22
CA LEU A 196 12.73 10.07 1.41
C LEU A 196 14.00 10.92 1.16
N ASN A 197 14.99 10.41 0.42
CA ASN A 197 16.22 11.17 0.17
C ASN A 197 15.90 12.53 -0.47
N GLN A 198 16.40 13.60 0.15
CA GLN A 198 16.17 14.99 -0.26
C GLN A 198 14.69 15.43 -0.29
N ALA A 199 13.77 14.67 0.30
CA ALA A 199 12.39 15.10 0.44
C ALA A 199 12.30 16.26 1.45
N LYS A 200 11.41 17.22 1.19
CA LYS A 200 11.12 18.30 2.13
C LYS A 200 9.99 17.88 3.06
N LEU A 201 10.24 17.92 4.37
CA LEU A 201 9.32 17.45 5.41
C LEU A 201 8.95 18.57 6.41
N PHE A 202 9.05 19.84 5.98
CA PHE A 202 8.84 20.98 6.88
C PHE A 202 7.39 21.01 7.37
N ASN A 203 7.20 21.15 8.68
CA ASN A 203 5.87 21.21 9.30
C ASN A 203 4.95 19.99 9.01
N CYS A 204 5.51 18.84 8.64
CA CYS A 204 4.73 17.61 8.50
C CYS A 204 4.20 17.16 9.87
N LYS A 205 2.95 16.71 9.91
CA LYS A 205 2.34 16.10 11.09
C LYS A 205 2.26 14.59 10.91
N TRP A 206 2.90 13.87 11.81
CA TRP A 206 2.92 12.41 11.81
C TRP A 206 2.11 11.92 13.01
N LYS A 207 1.04 11.16 12.75
CA LYS A 207 0.12 10.64 13.78
C LYS A 207 -0.06 9.15 13.59
N ASN A 208 -0.06 8.40 14.68
CA ASN A 208 -0.34 6.96 14.70
C ASN A 208 0.46 6.19 13.62
N LEU A 209 1.73 6.54 13.41
CA LEU A 209 2.52 5.89 12.36
C LEU A 209 2.74 4.42 12.68
N GLY A 210 2.37 3.56 11.73
CA GLY A 210 2.75 2.16 11.74
C GLY A 210 4.15 2.03 11.16
N ILE A 211 5.17 2.00 12.01
CA ILE A 211 6.49 1.54 11.57
C ILE A 211 6.45 0.03 11.73
N ASN A 212 6.29 -0.70 10.62
CA ASN A 212 6.39 -2.16 10.65
C ASN A 212 7.84 -2.54 10.95
N GLU A 213 8.21 -2.54 12.22
CA GLU A 213 9.23 -3.46 12.73
C GLU A 213 8.77 -4.87 12.32
N GLY A 214 9.69 -5.72 11.85
CA GLY A 214 9.35 -6.99 11.19
C GLY A 214 8.35 -7.85 11.98
N ILE A 215 7.67 -8.78 11.29
CA ILE A 215 6.57 -9.57 11.87
C ILE A 215 6.97 -10.18 13.22
N GLN A 216 6.30 -9.74 14.29
CA GLN A 216 6.50 -10.29 15.62
C GLN A 216 5.83 -11.67 15.70
N LEU A 217 6.64 -12.72 15.86
CA LEU A 217 6.19 -14.10 15.90
C LEU A 217 5.76 -14.50 17.32
N ASN A 218 4.51 -14.19 17.66
CA ASN A 218 3.92 -14.51 18.95
C ASN A 218 3.35 -15.94 18.95
N GLY A 219 3.97 -16.85 19.69
CA GLY A 219 3.47 -18.24 19.80
C GLY A 219 4.17 -19.10 20.84
N HIS A 220 5.40 -18.76 21.23
CA HIS A 220 6.04 -19.39 22.37
C HIS A 220 5.52 -18.81 23.69
N SER A 221 5.28 -19.67 24.68
CA SER A 221 4.90 -19.29 26.05
C SER A 221 6.09 -19.27 27.02
N GLY A 222 7.27 -19.65 26.53
CA GLY A 222 8.54 -19.65 27.27
C GLY A 222 9.63 -18.91 26.50
N ARG A 223 10.83 -18.87 27.08
CA ARG A 223 11.99 -18.24 26.46
C ARG A 223 12.34 -18.94 25.15
N VAL A 224 12.41 -18.18 24.06
CA VAL A 224 12.95 -18.67 22.79
C VAL A 224 14.46 -18.82 22.93
N ASN A 225 14.95 -20.04 22.71
CA ASN A 225 16.35 -20.40 22.87
C ASN A 225 17.14 -20.23 21.58
N LEU A 226 16.56 -20.60 20.43
CA LEU A 226 17.22 -20.53 19.13
C LEU A 226 16.20 -20.31 18.01
N VAL A 227 16.62 -19.61 16.96
CA VAL A 227 15.90 -19.43 15.71
C VAL A 227 16.80 -19.77 14.53
N CYS A 228 16.26 -20.42 13.51
CA CYS A 228 16.99 -20.68 12.27
C CYS A 228 16.07 -20.65 11.05
N TYR A 229 16.60 -20.15 9.93
CA TYR A 229 15.91 -20.21 8.65
C TYR A 229 16.07 -21.59 8.00
N SER A 230 15.07 -22.01 7.24
CA SER A 230 15.24 -23.07 6.26
C SER A 230 16.20 -22.61 5.16
N PRO A 231 16.94 -23.52 4.50
CA PRO A 231 17.87 -23.17 3.43
C PRO A 231 17.24 -22.41 2.26
N ASP A 232 15.94 -22.64 2.01
CA ASP A 232 15.18 -21.95 0.96
C ASP A 232 14.56 -20.61 1.42
N GLY A 233 14.76 -20.22 2.68
CA GLY A 233 14.25 -18.98 3.28
C GLY A 233 12.73 -18.91 3.46
N LYS A 234 11.98 -19.96 3.09
CA LYS A 234 10.50 -19.95 3.14
C LYS A 234 9.94 -20.25 4.52
N SER A 235 10.74 -20.86 5.38
CA SER A 235 10.34 -21.23 6.74
C SER A 235 11.35 -20.76 7.75
N LEU A 236 10.88 -20.49 8.96
CA LEU A 236 11.71 -20.24 10.13
C LEU A 236 11.35 -21.30 11.18
N ALA A 237 12.33 -21.86 11.87
CA ALA A 237 12.12 -22.69 13.04
C ALA A 237 12.56 -21.91 14.28
N SER A 238 11.74 -21.95 15.33
CA SER A 238 12.11 -21.46 16.65
C SER A 238 11.93 -22.57 17.68
N CYS A 239 12.81 -22.64 18.67
CA CYS A 239 12.68 -23.57 19.79
C CYS A 239 12.71 -22.86 21.14
N SER A 240 12.06 -23.44 22.14
CA SER A 240 11.75 -22.73 23.39
C SER A 240 11.80 -23.63 24.63
N ASP A 241 11.90 -22.96 25.78
CA ASP A 241 11.73 -23.55 27.11
C ASP A 241 10.29 -24.03 27.37
N ASP A 242 9.31 -23.66 26.54
CA ASP A 242 7.94 -24.21 26.58
C ASP A 242 7.80 -25.62 25.98
N HIS A 243 8.93 -26.26 25.70
CA HIS A 243 9.03 -27.61 25.16
C HIS A 243 8.54 -27.74 23.72
N SER A 244 8.36 -26.63 22.99
CA SER A 244 7.94 -26.66 21.60
C SER A 244 9.02 -26.16 20.63
N ILE A 245 8.89 -26.66 19.40
CA ILE A 245 9.49 -26.08 18.21
C ILE A 245 8.34 -25.59 17.34
N ILE A 246 8.39 -24.35 16.91
CA ILE A 246 7.39 -23.79 16.00
C ILE A 246 8.06 -23.56 14.65
N LEU A 247 7.44 -24.09 13.59
CA LEU A 247 7.76 -23.78 12.21
C LEU A 247 6.83 -22.67 11.74
N TRP A 248 7.41 -21.59 11.24
CA TRP A 248 6.72 -20.40 10.77
C TRP A 248 6.84 -20.29 9.26
N ASP A 249 5.85 -19.66 8.65
CA ASP A 249 6.01 -19.08 7.34
C ASP A 249 6.82 -17.78 7.46
N ALA A 250 8.00 -17.74 6.84
CA ALA A 250 8.91 -16.60 6.99
C ALA A 250 8.34 -15.28 6.43
N LYS A 251 7.43 -15.35 5.44
CA LYS A 251 6.86 -14.17 4.78
C LYS A 251 5.66 -13.62 5.53
N THR A 252 4.81 -14.49 6.07
CA THR A 252 3.54 -14.10 6.69
C THR A 252 3.56 -14.17 8.21
N GLY A 253 4.60 -14.78 8.80
CA GLY A 253 4.72 -15.04 10.23
C GLY A 253 3.66 -15.99 10.80
N LYS A 254 2.91 -16.69 9.95
CA LYS A 254 1.91 -17.67 10.40
C LYS A 254 2.58 -18.95 10.84
N ILE A 255 2.04 -19.58 11.89
CA ILE A 255 2.46 -20.91 12.34
C ILE A 255 2.07 -21.94 11.28
N LYS A 256 3.06 -22.66 10.73
CA LYS A 256 2.86 -23.81 9.84
C LYS A 256 2.66 -25.09 10.63
N THR A 257 3.47 -25.29 11.66
CA THR A 257 3.49 -26.54 12.44
C THR A 257 4.05 -26.28 13.83
N ILE A 258 3.52 -26.98 14.82
CA ILE A 258 4.06 -27.01 16.19
C ILE A 258 4.50 -28.44 16.48
N ILE A 259 5.77 -28.63 16.81
CA ILE A 259 6.33 -29.90 17.27
C ILE A 259 6.47 -29.79 18.78
N ARG A 260 5.73 -30.60 19.53
CA ARG A 260 5.83 -30.65 21.00
C ARG A 260 6.79 -31.75 21.42
N GLY A 261 7.85 -31.34 22.11
CA GLY A 261 8.80 -32.22 22.78
C GLY A 261 8.36 -32.58 24.19
N LYS A 262 9.18 -33.40 24.85
CA LYS A 262 8.97 -33.81 26.25
C LYS A 262 9.71 -32.94 27.27
N GLY A 263 10.40 -31.89 26.80
CA GLY A 263 11.06 -30.91 27.64
C GLY A 263 11.77 -29.85 26.81
N MET A 264 12.61 -29.04 27.46
CA MET A 264 13.21 -27.83 26.87
C MET A 264 14.05 -28.15 25.63
N VAL A 265 13.82 -27.39 24.56
CA VAL A 265 14.58 -27.53 23.30
C VAL A 265 15.53 -26.35 23.20
N LYS A 266 16.83 -26.63 23.18
CA LYS A 266 17.88 -25.59 23.21
C LYS A 266 18.47 -25.30 21.83
N SER A 267 18.37 -26.25 20.89
CA SER A 267 18.85 -26.05 19.52
C SER A 267 17.95 -26.74 18.49
N VAL A 268 17.89 -26.14 17.30
CA VAL A 268 17.12 -26.62 16.16
C VAL A 268 17.79 -26.19 14.86
N PHE A 269 17.90 -27.09 13.88
CA PHE A 269 18.53 -26.83 12.58
C PHE A 269 17.83 -27.59 11.46
N PHE A 270 17.70 -26.93 10.30
CA PHE A 270 17.27 -27.59 9.07
C PHE A 270 18.44 -28.34 8.43
N SER A 271 18.14 -29.46 7.76
CA SER A 271 19.10 -30.05 6.84
C SER A 271 19.28 -29.16 5.60
N PRO A 272 20.47 -29.17 4.95
CA PRO A 272 20.73 -28.33 3.77
C PRO A 272 19.73 -28.54 2.61
N GLN A 273 19.18 -29.75 2.48
CA GLN A 273 18.18 -30.08 1.46
C GLN A 273 16.74 -29.74 1.87
N ASN A 274 16.54 -29.15 3.06
CA ASN A 274 15.24 -28.79 3.62
C ASN A 274 14.26 -29.98 3.76
N THR A 275 14.80 -31.17 4.03
CA THR A 275 14.01 -32.42 4.15
C THR A 275 13.78 -32.84 5.59
N THR A 276 14.70 -32.47 6.48
CA THR A 276 14.68 -32.87 7.88
C THR A 276 15.02 -31.70 8.80
N LEU A 277 14.63 -31.85 10.06
CA LEU A 277 14.95 -30.96 11.15
C LEU A 277 15.71 -31.76 12.22
N ALA A 278 16.86 -31.28 12.66
CA ALA A 278 17.59 -31.81 13.79
C ALA A 278 17.38 -30.89 15.01
N PHE A 279 17.09 -31.45 16.18
CA PHE A 279 16.95 -30.66 17.40
C PHE A 279 17.43 -31.44 18.63
N SER A 280 17.80 -30.71 19.68
CA SER A 280 18.28 -31.31 20.92
C SER A 280 17.21 -31.26 22.02
N TYR A 281 17.14 -32.35 22.79
CA TYR A 281 16.39 -32.40 24.04
C TYR A 281 17.19 -33.21 25.07
N GLY A 282 17.52 -32.58 26.20
CA GLY A 282 18.44 -33.15 27.18
C GLY A 282 19.80 -33.45 26.54
N ILE A 283 20.27 -34.70 26.68
CA ILE A 283 21.53 -35.19 26.09
C ILE A 283 21.37 -35.81 24.70
N PHE A 284 20.15 -35.84 24.16
CA PHE A 284 19.85 -36.55 22.91
C PHE A 284 19.64 -35.57 21.75
N VAL A 285 19.99 -36.03 20.56
CA VAL A 285 19.66 -35.35 19.29
C VAL A 285 18.57 -36.12 18.58
N TYR A 286 17.56 -35.42 18.10
CA TYR A 286 16.42 -35.99 17.39
C TYR A 286 16.43 -35.51 15.94
N VAL A 287 16.06 -36.40 15.02
CA VAL A 287 15.90 -36.09 13.60
C VAL A 287 14.44 -36.27 13.24
N TRP A 288 13.86 -35.26 12.61
CA TRP A 288 12.44 -35.19 12.23
C TRP A 288 12.28 -34.98 10.74
N SER A 289 11.31 -35.65 10.13
CA SER A 289 10.98 -35.50 8.71
C SER A 289 9.99 -34.37 8.52
N LEU A 290 10.36 -33.37 7.72
CA LEU A 290 9.46 -32.27 7.36
C LEU A 290 8.33 -32.73 6.43
N LYS A 291 8.59 -33.77 5.61
CA LYS A 291 7.59 -34.32 4.68
C LYS A 291 6.51 -35.12 5.38
N THR A 292 6.88 -35.95 6.34
CA THR A 292 5.95 -36.88 7.00
C THR A 292 5.43 -36.35 8.34
N GLY A 293 6.06 -35.30 8.89
CA GLY A 293 5.68 -34.76 10.19
C GLY A 293 5.90 -35.77 11.33
N LYS A 294 6.93 -36.61 11.23
CA LYS A 294 7.25 -37.63 12.23
C LYS A 294 8.73 -37.66 12.57
N GLN A 295 9.03 -38.06 13.80
CA GLN A 295 10.39 -38.36 14.23
C GLN A 295 10.92 -39.55 13.43
N LEU A 296 12.08 -39.37 12.81
CA LEU A 296 12.79 -40.42 12.09
C LEU A 296 13.73 -41.19 13.01
N SER A 297 14.45 -40.49 13.87
CA SER A 297 15.53 -41.12 14.67
C SER A 297 15.84 -40.32 15.93
N ARG A 298 16.41 -41.01 16.93
CA ARG A 298 17.10 -40.43 18.08
C ARG A 298 18.55 -40.89 18.03
N LEU A 299 19.48 -39.95 18.02
CA LEU A 299 20.91 -40.21 18.01
C LEU A 299 21.40 -40.25 19.46
N ASN A 300 22.10 -41.33 19.80
CA ASN A 300 22.79 -41.49 21.07
C ASN A 300 24.29 -41.32 20.80
N GLY A 301 24.94 -40.39 21.48
CA GLY A 301 26.40 -40.36 21.51
C GLY A 301 26.88 -41.38 22.52
N GLU A 302 27.39 -42.52 22.08
CA GLU A 302 28.15 -43.40 22.97
C GLU A 302 29.53 -42.77 23.17
N LEU A 303 29.84 -42.40 24.42
CA LEU A 303 31.23 -42.17 24.81
C LEU A 303 31.84 -43.57 24.92
N SER A 304 32.52 -44.03 23.87
CA SER A 304 33.46 -45.15 24.01
C SER A 304 34.60 -44.67 24.90
N VAL A 305 34.52 -45.02 26.20
CA VAL A 305 35.59 -44.83 27.19
C VAL A 305 36.66 -45.88 26.96
#